data_AF-A0AAD4M328-F1
#
_entry.id   AF-A0AAD4M328-F1
#
_cell.length_a   1.000
_cell.length_b   1.000
_cell.length_c   1.000
_cell.angle_alpha   90.00
_cell.angle_beta   90.00
_cell.angle_gamma   90.00
#
_symmetry.space_group_name_H-M   'P 1'
#
loop_
_entity.id
_entity.type
_entity.pdbx_description
1 polymer ?
#
loop_
_entity_poly.entity_id
_entity_poly.type
_entity_poly.pdbx_seq_one_letter_code
_entity_poly.pdbx_strand_id
1 'polypeptide(L)'
;MEVASDDPDQAGRGLIGLGPNSASLVYAALGNQSSADSPFDRIFREYPSTPQFFTFQLGRHILTVGDQKNTGELTLGSVLPQYQNVTNQPKVEIFLLPDGFAFYQHWLISLDPNGIIGPNGPIKLKSNITHNETLVSLVDTGFTLAQLPHDAASEIYSGLKGAKLENITALGGEVWTFDCDQAPNVTISLGGQLYPVHPLDSSRVFIEDNNKTICFGAFQPKIPGANDPTYDMILGEAFLTNAYVLVHYGNLVDSGNSSSTTNGSSSTSTSNSNSNSTDLPYMQFLSLTDAKTAHAEFVEARKKLAPGVKGFYERHKVPILVGSSIAGGVIVLSIIVSLVMRRSRQRAYRHLSAPAPTGDTQMQMPMQMQMQEQHAGTAGFNNTGARYAHHPSSSLSSASPRGS
;
A
#
# COMPACT_ATOMS: atom_id res chain seq x y z
N MET A 1 -22.53 -9.58 15.59
CA MET A 1 -22.96 -8.18 15.78
C MET A 1 -22.32 -7.41 14.65
N GLU A 2 -23.10 -7.07 13.62
CA GLU A 2 -22.64 -6.17 12.57
C GLU A 2 -22.90 -4.76 13.09
N VAL A 3 -21.84 -4.00 13.38
CA VAL A 3 -21.97 -2.59 13.75
C VAL A 3 -21.98 -1.81 12.44
N ALA A 4 -23.19 -1.53 11.94
CA ALA A 4 -23.35 -0.65 10.80
C ALA A 4 -22.96 0.77 11.20
N SER A 5 -22.28 1.49 10.29
CA SER A 5 -22.08 2.93 10.42
C SER A 5 -23.43 3.63 10.31
N ASP A 6 -23.81 4.43 11.31
CA ASP A 6 -25.05 5.23 11.29
C ASP A 6 -24.99 6.38 10.27
N ASP A 7 -23.83 6.63 9.66
CA ASP A 7 -23.62 7.61 8.60
C ASP A 7 -23.21 6.88 7.30
N PRO A 8 -24.00 6.97 6.21
CA PRO A 8 -23.69 6.33 4.93
C PRO A 8 -22.43 6.90 4.25
N ASP A 9 -21.88 8.03 4.70
CA ASP A 9 -20.78 8.73 4.03
C ASP A 9 -19.48 8.88 4.85
N GLN A 10 -19.31 8.21 6.01
CA GLN A 10 -18.11 8.42 6.86
C GLN A 10 -17.48 7.13 7.38
N ALA A 11 -16.74 6.41 6.53
CA ALA A 11 -15.81 5.38 6.99
C ALA A 11 -14.74 5.98 7.92
N GLY A 12 -14.47 5.32 9.06
CA GLY A 12 -13.24 5.55 9.84
C GLY A 12 -13.23 6.67 10.89
N ARG A 13 -14.36 7.01 11.53
CA ARG A 13 -14.38 8.04 12.61
C ARG A 13 -14.26 7.49 14.04
N GLY A 14 -14.05 6.19 14.21
CA GLY A 14 -13.86 5.57 15.51
C GLY A 14 -12.79 4.48 15.47
N LEU A 15 -12.08 4.32 16.59
CA LEU A 15 -11.12 3.24 16.80
C LEU A 15 -11.65 2.36 17.92
N ILE A 16 -11.71 1.05 17.66
CA ILE A 16 -11.98 0.05 18.68
C ILE A 16 -10.65 -0.61 19.03
N GLY A 17 -10.15 -0.33 20.24
CA GLY A 17 -8.94 -0.97 20.75
C GLY A 17 -9.19 -2.45 21.01
N LEU A 18 -8.41 -3.31 20.35
CA LEU A 18 -8.43 -4.76 20.53
C LEU A 18 -7.32 -5.24 21.49
N GLY A 19 -6.67 -4.32 22.19
CA GLY A 19 -5.60 -4.63 23.15
C GLY A 19 -6.12 -4.96 24.55
N PRO A 20 -5.23 -5.38 25.46
CA PRO A 20 -5.57 -5.57 26.86
C PRO A 20 -5.86 -4.24 27.56
N ASN A 21 -6.59 -4.30 28.68
CA ASN A 21 -6.89 -3.15 29.52
C ASN A 21 -5.65 -2.39 30.03
N SER A 22 -4.53 -3.09 30.24
CA SER A 22 -3.31 -2.49 30.78
C SER A 22 -2.78 -1.33 29.95
N ALA A 23 -2.97 -1.36 28.63
CA ALA A 23 -2.58 -0.27 27.71
C ALA A 23 -3.71 0.71 27.36
N SER A 24 -4.89 0.57 28.00
CA SER A 24 -6.04 1.44 27.72
C SER A 24 -5.94 2.76 28.50
N LEU A 25 -5.74 3.85 27.74
CA LEU A 25 -5.80 5.22 28.28
C LEU A 25 -7.17 5.55 28.90
N VAL A 26 -8.25 4.99 28.34
CA VAL A 26 -9.62 5.18 28.86
C VAL A 26 -9.80 4.46 30.19
N TYR A 27 -9.32 3.22 30.29
CA TYR A 27 -9.36 2.44 31.52
C TYR A 27 -8.61 3.15 32.64
N ALA A 28 -7.39 3.62 32.34
CA ALA A 28 -6.57 4.40 33.27
C ALA A 28 -7.24 5.73 33.68
N ALA A 29 -7.76 6.49 32.72
CA ALA A 29 -8.39 7.79 32.98
C ALA A 29 -9.67 7.69 33.85
N LEU A 30 -10.36 6.56 33.80
CA LEU A 30 -11.56 6.29 34.59
C LEU A 30 -11.25 5.51 35.89
N GLY A 31 -9.99 5.50 36.32
CA GLY A 31 -9.58 4.96 37.61
C GLY A 31 -9.63 3.43 37.68
N ASN A 32 -9.32 2.76 36.57
CA ASN A 32 -9.26 1.30 36.46
C ASN A 32 -10.58 0.62 36.84
N GLN A 33 -11.70 1.27 36.52
CA GLN A 33 -13.02 0.73 36.81
C GLN A 33 -13.49 -0.20 35.70
N SER A 34 -14.25 -1.23 36.06
CA SER A 34 -14.86 -2.16 35.09
C SER A 34 -15.83 -1.48 34.10
N SER A 35 -16.31 -0.27 34.42
CA SER A 35 -17.07 0.59 33.50
C SER A 35 -16.26 1.03 32.28
N ALA A 36 -14.93 0.98 32.35
CA ALA A 36 -13.99 1.48 31.35
C ALA A 36 -13.20 0.39 30.63
N ASP A 37 -13.59 -0.88 30.81
CA ASP A 37 -12.91 -2.00 30.17
C ASP A 37 -12.92 -1.89 28.65
N SER A 38 -11.87 -2.45 28.05
CA SER A 38 -11.82 -2.75 26.62
C SER A 38 -13.06 -3.58 26.24
N PRO A 39 -13.59 -3.42 25.01
CA PRO A 39 -14.77 -4.16 24.59
C PRO A 39 -14.61 -5.68 24.74
N PHE A 40 -13.42 -6.22 24.46
CA PHE A 40 -13.17 -7.65 24.52
C PHE A 40 -13.01 -8.15 25.97
N ASP A 41 -12.29 -7.44 26.84
CA ASP A 41 -12.25 -7.75 28.28
C ASP A 41 -13.67 -7.80 28.86
N ARG A 42 -14.50 -6.80 28.54
CA ARG A 42 -15.89 -6.74 29.00
C ARG A 42 -16.70 -7.93 28.51
N ILE A 43 -16.60 -8.29 27.22
CA ILE A 43 -17.36 -9.42 26.67
C ILE A 43 -16.92 -10.74 27.30
N PHE A 44 -15.62 -10.99 27.45
CA PHE A 44 -15.14 -12.23 28.06
C PHE A 44 -15.55 -12.37 29.52
N ARG A 45 -15.66 -11.25 30.26
CA ARG A 45 -16.15 -11.28 31.64
C ARG A 45 -17.66 -11.48 31.74
N GLU A 46 -18.43 -10.81 30.89
CA GLU A 46 -19.90 -10.89 30.93
C GLU A 46 -20.41 -12.24 30.41
N TYR A 47 -19.70 -12.84 29.46
CA TYR A 47 -20.06 -14.09 28.81
C TYR A 47 -18.92 -15.12 28.96
N PRO A 48 -18.72 -15.71 30.15
CA PRO A 48 -17.59 -16.61 30.44
C PRO A 48 -17.60 -17.93 29.65
N SER A 49 -18.72 -18.26 28.99
CA SER A 49 -18.80 -19.38 28.05
C SER A 49 -18.19 -19.06 26.67
N THR A 50 -17.88 -17.80 26.39
CA THR A 50 -17.21 -17.37 25.16
C THR A 50 -15.73 -17.74 25.26
N PRO A 51 -15.17 -18.50 24.30
CA PRO A 51 -13.74 -18.74 24.26
C PRO A 51 -12.96 -17.40 24.21
N GLN A 52 -11.93 -17.27 25.04
CA GLN A 52 -11.18 -16.03 25.26
C GLN A 52 -10.17 -15.72 24.15
N PHE A 53 -10.63 -15.78 22.90
CA PHE A 53 -9.84 -15.40 21.75
C PHE A 53 -10.69 -14.63 20.74
N PHE A 54 -10.02 -13.86 19.91
CA PHE A 54 -10.60 -13.33 18.68
C PHE A 54 -9.77 -13.79 17.49
N THR A 55 -10.36 -13.72 16.30
CA THR A 55 -9.60 -13.92 15.07
C THR A 55 -9.85 -12.80 14.09
N PHE A 56 -8.88 -12.54 13.22
CA PHE A 56 -9.08 -11.61 12.13
C PHE A 56 -8.44 -12.09 10.84
N GLN A 57 -9.07 -11.71 9.73
CA GLN A 57 -8.55 -11.78 8.38
C GLN A 57 -8.62 -10.37 7.79
N LEU A 58 -7.51 -9.84 7.29
CA LEU A 58 -7.54 -8.61 6.51
C LEU A 58 -7.79 -8.94 5.03
N GLY A 59 -8.66 -8.18 4.38
CA GLY A 59 -8.91 -8.32 2.94
C GLY A 59 -7.76 -7.70 2.14
N ARG A 60 -7.35 -8.35 1.04
CA ARG A 60 -6.37 -7.76 0.12
C ARG A 60 -7.07 -6.74 -0.78
N HIS A 61 -6.61 -5.49 -0.72
CA HIS A 61 -7.02 -4.47 -1.69
C HIS A 61 -6.28 -4.71 -3.01
N ILE A 62 -6.94 -5.36 -3.96
CA ILE A 62 -6.45 -5.45 -5.33
C ILE A 62 -7.02 -4.23 -6.04
N LEU A 63 -6.20 -3.34 -6.59
CA LEU A 63 -6.69 -2.24 -7.43
C LEU A 63 -7.02 -2.79 -8.82
N THR A 64 -8.22 -3.34 -8.98
CA THR A 64 -8.76 -3.74 -10.29
C THR A 64 -9.96 -2.87 -10.66
N VAL A 65 -10.05 -2.49 -11.93
CA VAL A 65 -11.26 -1.81 -12.43
C VAL A 65 -12.45 -2.78 -12.28
N GLY A 66 -13.34 -2.51 -11.33
CA GLY A 66 -14.49 -3.36 -10.99
C GLY A 66 -14.44 -4.01 -9.59
N ASP A 67 -13.56 -3.55 -8.70
CA ASP A 67 -13.28 -4.11 -7.36
C ASP A 67 -14.50 -4.69 -6.63
N GLN A 68 -14.48 -6.02 -6.50
CA GLN A 68 -15.11 -6.65 -5.36
C GLN A 68 -14.27 -6.25 -4.15
N LYS A 69 -14.89 -5.48 -3.24
CA LYS A 69 -14.32 -5.17 -1.93
C LYS A 69 -14.04 -6.51 -1.23
N ASN A 70 -12.79 -6.97 -1.22
CA ASN A 70 -12.39 -8.07 -0.37
C ASN A 70 -12.54 -7.57 1.07
N THR A 71 -13.63 -7.94 1.71
CA THR A 71 -13.90 -7.56 3.10
C THR A 71 -12.99 -8.37 4.02
N GLY A 72 -12.48 -7.71 5.06
CA GLY A 72 -11.89 -8.41 6.19
C GLY A 72 -12.98 -8.96 7.10
N GLU A 73 -12.60 -9.88 7.98
CA GLU A 73 -13.47 -10.52 8.96
C GLU A 73 -12.84 -10.40 10.34
N LEU A 74 -13.65 -10.12 11.36
CA LEU A 74 -13.27 -10.12 12.78
C LEU A 74 -14.29 -10.99 13.52
N THR A 75 -13.81 -12.04 14.20
CA THR A 75 -14.66 -12.92 14.99
C THR A 75 -14.23 -12.91 16.44
N LEU A 76 -15.17 -13.19 17.34
CA LEU A 76 -14.93 -13.35 18.77
C LEU A 76 -15.36 -14.76 19.19
N GLY A 77 -14.49 -15.47 19.90
CA GLY A 77 -14.73 -16.83 20.40
C GLY A 77 -14.99 -17.89 19.33
N SER A 78 -14.69 -17.61 18.05
CA SER A 78 -14.99 -18.50 16.93
C SER A 78 -13.97 -18.36 15.81
N VAL A 79 -13.84 -19.42 15.01
CA VAL A 79 -12.94 -19.49 13.85
C VAL A 79 -13.76 -19.62 12.58
N LEU A 80 -13.35 -18.95 11.50
CA LEU A 80 -14.00 -19.07 10.21
C LEU A 80 -13.93 -20.51 9.69
N PRO A 81 -15.01 -21.08 9.12
CA PRO A 81 -15.05 -22.49 8.69
C PRO A 81 -13.91 -22.90 7.75
N GLN A 82 -13.49 -22.02 6.84
CA GLN A 82 -12.41 -22.27 5.89
C GLN A 82 -11.00 -22.22 6.52
N TYR A 83 -10.86 -21.70 7.74
CA TYR A 83 -9.57 -21.49 8.41
C TYR A 83 -9.45 -22.20 9.76
N GLN A 84 -10.23 -23.26 9.98
CA GLN A 84 -10.20 -24.07 11.22
C GLN A 84 -8.80 -24.55 11.60
N ASN A 85 -7.93 -24.76 10.59
CA ASN A 85 -6.56 -25.21 10.80
C ASN A 85 -5.66 -24.20 11.54
N VAL A 86 -6.11 -22.95 11.78
CA VAL A 86 -5.39 -21.99 12.64
C VAL A 86 -5.19 -22.55 14.05
N THR A 87 -6.15 -23.33 14.55
CA THR A 87 -6.11 -23.91 15.91
C THR A 87 -5.03 -24.99 16.06
N ASN A 88 -4.55 -25.55 14.94
CA ASN A 88 -3.47 -26.53 14.90
C ASN A 88 -2.08 -25.90 14.69
N GLN A 89 -2.00 -24.58 14.47
CA GLN A 89 -0.72 -23.90 14.26
C GLN A 89 0.06 -23.80 15.58
N PRO A 90 1.39 -23.62 15.54
CA PRO A 90 2.16 -23.38 16.75
C PRO A 90 1.62 -22.18 17.54
N LYS A 91 1.54 -22.33 18.86
CA LYS A 91 1.21 -21.22 19.76
C LYS A 91 2.46 -20.37 19.94
N VAL A 92 2.37 -19.13 19.48
CA VAL A 92 3.38 -18.10 19.68
C VAL A 92 3.00 -17.33 20.94
N GLU A 93 3.74 -17.51 22.02
CA GLU A 93 3.48 -16.79 23.26
C GLU A 93 3.60 -15.28 23.06
N ILE A 94 2.70 -14.52 23.69
CA ILE A 94 2.83 -13.06 23.74
C ILE A 94 4.05 -12.71 24.60
N PHE A 95 4.89 -11.82 24.09
CA PHE A 95 5.99 -11.23 24.85
C PHE A 95 5.41 -10.28 25.90
N LEU A 96 5.37 -10.76 27.15
CA LEU A 96 4.88 -10.00 28.29
C LEU A 96 5.95 -9.03 28.78
N LEU A 97 5.57 -7.76 28.90
CA LEU A 97 6.41 -6.73 29.47
C LEU A 97 6.42 -6.85 31.01
N PRO A 98 7.55 -6.53 31.67
CA PRO A 98 7.61 -6.50 33.12
C PRO A 98 6.69 -5.40 33.69
N ASP A 99 6.31 -5.52 34.96
CA ASP A 99 5.29 -4.65 35.60
C ASP A 99 5.51 -3.14 35.39
N GLY A 100 6.77 -2.67 35.42
CA GLY A 100 7.11 -1.27 35.19
C GLY A 100 6.79 -0.74 33.78
N PHE A 101 6.52 -1.64 32.84
CA PHE A 101 6.17 -1.37 31.44
C PHE A 101 4.79 -1.93 31.06
N ALA A 102 4.00 -2.43 32.00
CA ALA A 102 2.69 -3.04 31.72
C ALA A 102 1.72 -2.11 30.96
N PHE A 103 1.87 -0.79 31.16
CA PHE A 103 1.10 0.24 30.44
C PHE A 103 1.39 0.27 28.93
N TYR A 104 2.54 -0.25 28.51
CA TYR A 104 2.95 -0.35 27.11
C TYR A 104 2.67 -1.75 26.53
N GLN A 105 1.94 -2.62 27.25
CA GLN A 105 1.67 -3.96 26.78
C GLN A 105 0.79 -3.93 25.54
N HIS A 106 1.36 -4.34 24.42
CA HIS A 106 0.64 -4.56 23.19
C HIS A 106 0.62 -6.05 22.82
N TRP A 107 0.13 -6.33 21.62
CA TRP A 107 0.24 -7.62 20.96
C TRP A 107 1.67 -7.85 20.46
N LEU A 108 2.57 -8.14 21.39
CA LEU A 108 4.00 -8.32 21.15
C LEU A 108 4.32 -9.81 20.95
N ILE A 109 5.12 -10.13 19.94
CA ILE A 109 5.63 -11.48 19.68
C ILE A 109 7.12 -11.43 19.39
N SER A 110 7.85 -12.49 19.75
CA SER A 110 9.23 -12.67 19.31
C SER A 110 9.26 -13.46 18.00
N LEU A 111 9.99 -12.97 17.00
CA LEU A 111 10.25 -13.74 15.79
C LEU A 111 11.25 -14.88 16.08
N ASP A 112 11.33 -15.84 15.15
CA ASP A 112 12.41 -16.83 15.17
C ASP A 112 13.78 -16.13 14.96
N PRO A 113 14.91 -16.77 15.30
CA PRO A 113 16.24 -16.23 15.01
C PRO A 113 16.41 -15.91 13.52
N ASN A 114 16.75 -14.65 13.20
CA ASN A 114 16.77 -14.12 11.83
C ASN A 114 15.41 -14.26 11.11
N GLY A 115 14.31 -14.05 11.84
CA GLY A 115 12.95 -14.30 11.36
C GLY A 115 12.43 -13.36 10.27
N ILE A 116 13.28 -12.52 9.68
CA ILE A 116 12.98 -11.81 8.43
C ILE A 116 13.86 -12.42 7.35
N ILE A 117 13.25 -12.98 6.31
CA ILE A 117 13.94 -13.60 5.19
C ILE A 117 13.68 -12.73 3.96
N GLY A 118 14.76 -12.16 3.42
CA GLY A 118 14.74 -11.34 2.22
C GLY A 118 15.17 -12.13 0.96
N PRO A 119 15.41 -11.42 -0.16
CA PRO A 119 15.80 -12.06 -1.43
C PRO A 119 17.12 -12.84 -1.35
N ASN A 120 18.02 -12.48 -0.44
CA ASN A 120 19.33 -13.11 -0.25
C ASN A 120 19.36 -14.11 0.92
N GLY A 121 18.21 -14.44 1.51
CA GLY A 121 18.10 -15.33 2.67
C GLY A 121 17.81 -14.59 3.99
N PRO A 122 18.05 -15.25 5.14
CA PRO A 122 17.76 -14.66 6.45
C PRO A 122 18.57 -13.38 6.72
N ILE A 123 17.89 -12.32 7.14
CA ILE A 123 18.47 -11.01 7.45
C ILE A 123 18.92 -11.03 8.92
N LYS A 124 20.21 -10.82 9.14
CA LYS A 124 20.82 -10.85 10.47
C LYS A 124 20.70 -9.48 11.13
N LEU A 125 19.85 -9.40 12.14
CA LEU A 125 19.64 -8.18 12.92
C LEU A 125 19.78 -8.49 14.40
N LYS A 126 20.15 -7.47 15.17
CA LYS A 126 20.15 -7.52 16.62
C LYS A 126 18.92 -6.78 17.14
N SER A 127 18.22 -7.38 18.08
CA SER A 127 17.15 -6.68 18.81
C SER A 127 17.74 -5.55 19.65
N ASN A 128 17.03 -4.43 19.69
CA ASN A 128 17.28 -3.33 20.61
C ASN A 128 16.52 -3.50 21.93
N ILE A 129 15.71 -4.55 22.05
CA ILE A 129 14.95 -4.86 23.26
C ILE A 129 15.84 -5.61 24.24
N THR A 130 15.98 -5.03 25.43
CA THR A 130 16.87 -5.56 26.46
C THR A 130 16.48 -6.99 26.82
N HIS A 131 17.48 -7.88 26.92
CA HIS A 131 17.32 -9.31 27.24
C HIS A 131 16.56 -10.15 26.21
N ASN A 132 16.32 -9.66 24.99
CA ASN A 132 15.83 -10.50 23.90
C ASN A 132 16.92 -10.71 22.84
N GLU A 133 17.07 -11.97 22.40
CA GLU A 133 18.03 -12.32 21.34
C GLU A 133 17.42 -12.22 19.93
N THR A 134 16.09 -12.29 19.84
CA THR A 134 15.35 -12.19 18.58
C THR A 134 14.54 -10.90 18.52
N LEU A 135 14.10 -10.54 17.31
CA LEU A 135 13.33 -9.32 17.12
C LEU A 135 11.95 -9.44 17.77
N VAL A 136 11.57 -8.42 18.55
CA VAL A 136 10.21 -8.28 19.07
C VAL A 136 9.39 -7.45 18.09
N SER A 137 8.27 -7.99 17.66
CA SER A 137 7.32 -7.30 16.79
C SER A 137 6.02 -7.00 17.52
N LEU A 138 5.54 -5.77 17.34
CA LEU A 138 4.13 -5.44 17.52
C LEU A 138 3.32 -5.99 16.34
N VAL A 139 2.21 -6.68 16.61
CA VAL A 139 1.22 -7.08 15.61
C VAL A 139 0.07 -6.08 15.66
N ASP A 140 -0.09 -5.29 14.60
CA ASP A 140 -1.00 -4.13 14.61
C ASP A 140 -1.85 -4.04 13.35
N THR A 141 -3.15 -4.36 13.48
CA THR A 141 -4.13 -4.21 12.40
C THR A 141 -4.37 -2.75 12.00
N GLY A 142 -4.00 -1.79 12.86
CA GLY A 142 -4.12 -0.35 12.64
C GLY A 142 -2.96 0.29 11.88
N PHE A 143 -1.91 -0.47 11.58
CA PHE A 143 -0.74 0.05 10.86
C PHE A 143 -0.69 -0.49 9.42
N THR A 144 -0.92 0.36 8.42
CA THR A 144 -0.98 -0.08 7.01
C THR A 144 0.38 -0.54 6.47
N LEU A 145 1.44 0.26 6.67
CA LEU A 145 2.80 -0.07 6.18
C LEU A 145 3.62 -0.69 7.32
N ALA A 146 4.03 -1.96 7.20
CA ALA A 146 4.87 -2.59 8.21
C ALA A 146 6.14 -1.76 8.46
N GLN A 147 6.56 -1.63 9.72
CA GLN A 147 7.70 -0.82 10.12
C GLN A 147 8.84 -1.73 10.56
N LEU A 148 9.99 -1.65 9.90
CA LEU A 148 11.15 -2.50 10.15
C LEU A 148 12.38 -1.68 10.56
N PRO A 149 13.40 -2.30 11.16
CA PRO A 149 14.74 -1.72 11.21
C PRO A 149 15.20 -1.35 9.80
N HIS A 150 15.93 -0.24 9.69
CA HIS A 150 16.36 0.33 8.41
C HIS A 150 17.13 -0.68 7.55
N ASP A 151 18.06 -1.40 8.17
CA ASP A 151 18.85 -2.45 7.54
C ASP A 151 17.97 -3.58 6.96
N ALA A 152 16.88 -3.93 7.64
CA ALA A 152 15.95 -4.96 7.15
C ALA A 152 15.25 -4.51 5.86
N ALA A 153 14.72 -3.28 5.85
CA ALA A 153 14.08 -2.72 4.67
C ALA A 153 15.08 -2.59 3.52
N SER A 154 16.32 -2.17 3.81
CA SER A 154 17.40 -2.11 2.83
C SER A 154 17.68 -3.47 2.18
N GLU A 155 17.82 -4.53 2.98
CA GLU A 155 18.06 -5.89 2.47
C GLU A 155 16.89 -6.44 1.63
N ILE A 156 15.66 -5.99 1.90
CA ILE A 156 14.48 -6.37 1.12
C ILE A 156 14.46 -5.68 -0.25
N TYR A 157 14.69 -4.37 -0.30
CA TYR A 157 14.37 -3.56 -1.50
C TYR A 157 15.58 -3.07 -2.30
N SER A 158 16.75 -2.88 -1.69
CA SER A 158 17.88 -2.20 -2.36
C SER A 158 18.40 -2.91 -3.60
N GLY A 159 18.20 -4.23 -3.69
CA GLY A 159 18.56 -5.05 -4.86
C GLY A 159 17.57 -4.98 -6.02
N LEU A 160 16.40 -4.36 -5.84
CA LEU A 160 15.39 -4.25 -6.90
C LEU A 160 15.81 -3.24 -7.98
N LYS A 161 15.36 -3.45 -9.21
CA LYS A 161 15.64 -2.52 -10.30
C LYS A 161 15.03 -1.15 -10.03
N GLY A 162 15.85 -0.10 -10.17
CA GLY A 162 15.43 1.28 -9.92
C GLY A 162 15.25 1.61 -8.43
N ALA A 163 15.68 0.71 -7.52
CA ALA A 163 15.52 0.91 -6.10
C ALA A 163 16.25 2.15 -5.58
N LYS A 164 15.56 2.97 -4.79
CA LYS A 164 16.15 4.07 -4.03
C LYS A 164 15.32 4.36 -2.79
N LEU A 165 16.00 4.81 -1.74
CA LEU A 165 15.34 5.36 -0.57
C LEU A 165 15.05 6.84 -0.81
N GLU A 166 13.79 7.22 -0.72
CA GLU A 166 13.34 8.60 -0.91
C GLU A 166 12.55 9.06 0.31
N ASN A 167 12.57 10.35 0.61
CA ASN A 167 11.68 10.90 1.62
C ASN A 167 10.41 11.44 0.94
N ILE A 168 9.30 10.74 1.09
CA ILE A 168 8.00 11.11 0.51
C ILE A 168 7.04 11.44 1.64
N THR A 169 6.86 12.74 1.92
CA THR A 169 6.00 13.23 3.01
C THR A 169 4.57 12.69 2.95
N ALA A 170 4.01 12.53 1.74
CA ALA A 170 2.68 11.96 1.54
C ALA A 170 2.56 10.49 1.99
N LEU A 171 3.69 9.79 2.12
CA LEU A 171 3.78 8.40 2.57
C LEU A 171 4.40 8.28 3.98
N GLY A 172 4.56 9.40 4.69
CA GLY A 172 4.96 9.41 6.10
C GLY A 172 6.46 9.42 6.38
N GLY A 173 7.32 9.55 5.36
CA GLY A 173 8.76 9.69 5.55
C GLY A 173 9.61 8.94 4.53
N GLU A 174 10.69 8.33 5.01
CA GLU A 174 11.58 7.52 4.18
C GLU A 174 10.87 6.27 3.64
N VAL A 175 10.92 6.09 2.33
CA VAL A 175 10.25 5.04 1.61
C VAL A 175 11.14 4.48 0.50
N TRP A 176 11.24 3.15 0.42
CA TRP A 176 11.90 2.50 -0.72
C TRP A 176 10.98 2.53 -1.94
N THR A 177 11.43 3.17 -3.03
CA THR A 177 10.76 3.16 -4.34
C THR A 177 11.55 2.32 -5.34
N PHE A 178 10.88 1.72 -6.34
CA PHE A 178 11.48 0.84 -7.34
C PHE A 178 10.57 0.67 -8.58
N ASP A 179 11.07 0.02 -9.62
CA ASP A 179 10.31 -0.28 -10.84
C ASP A 179 9.11 -1.21 -10.53
N CYS A 180 7.92 -0.88 -11.02
CA CYS A 180 6.67 -1.59 -10.66
C CYS A 180 6.55 -3.04 -11.15
N ASP A 181 7.45 -3.49 -12.03
CA ASP A 181 7.52 -4.88 -12.50
C ASP A 181 8.37 -5.78 -11.58
N GLN A 182 8.99 -5.20 -10.55
CA GLN A 182 9.79 -5.92 -9.56
C GLN A 182 8.90 -6.50 -8.47
N ALA A 183 8.98 -7.81 -8.25
CA ALA A 183 8.27 -8.51 -7.19
C ALA A 183 9.19 -8.64 -5.95
N PRO A 184 8.98 -7.88 -4.87
CA PRO A 184 9.78 -8.06 -3.66
C PRO A 184 9.52 -9.44 -3.05
N ASN A 185 10.55 -10.02 -2.43
CA ASN A 185 10.48 -11.31 -1.76
C ASN A 185 10.73 -11.11 -0.26
N VAL A 186 9.68 -11.35 0.54
CA VAL A 186 9.73 -11.25 1.99
C VAL A 186 9.03 -12.47 2.57
N THR A 187 9.66 -13.11 3.54
CA THR A 187 9.06 -14.18 4.34
C THR A 187 9.35 -13.90 5.81
N ILE A 188 8.33 -14.02 6.65
CA ILE A 188 8.49 -13.92 8.11
C ILE A 188 8.57 -15.34 8.68
N SER A 189 9.55 -15.60 9.54
CA SER A 189 9.67 -16.85 10.30
C SER A 189 9.25 -16.60 11.73
N LEU A 190 8.27 -17.38 12.19
CA LEU A 190 7.67 -17.25 13.51
C LEU A 190 7.15 -18.59 13.98
N GLY A 191 7.48 -18.99 15.21
CA GLY A 191 6.99 -20.23 15.80
C GLY A 191 7.46 -21.47 15.04
N GLY A 192 8.61 -21.39 14.36
CA GLY A 192 9.14 -22.43 13.49
C GLY A 192 8.39 -22.60 12.16
N GLN A 193 7.52 -21.66 11.78
CA GLN A 193 6.79 -21.65 10.51
C GLN A 193 7.21 -20.49 9.64
N LEU A 194 7.11 -20.68 8.31
CA LEU A 194 7.40 -19.66 7.31
C LEU A 194 6.11 -19.07 6.77
N TYR A 195 6.01 -17.75 6.81
CA TYR A 195 4.88 -16.97 6.32
C TYR A 195 5.34 -16.13 5.12
N PRO A 196 5.24 -16.66 3.89
CA PRO A 196 5.57 -15.90 2.70
C PRO A 196 4.60 -14.74 2.53
N VAL A 197 5.14 -13.56 2.20
CA VAL A 197 4.35 -12.37 1.91
C VAL A 197 4.15 -12.28 0.41
N HIS A 198 2.90 -12.11 -0.01
CA HIS A 198 2.57 -11.96 -1.41
C HIS A 198 3.21 -10.67 -1.96
N PRO A 199 3.80 -10.66 -3.17
CA PRO A 199 4.49 -9.48 -3.67
C PRO A 199 3.60 -8.23 -3.79
N LEU A 200 2.29 -8.38 -4.03
CA LEU A 200 1.31 -7.28 -3.97
C LEU A 200 1.08 -6.72 -2.55
N ASP A 201 1.37 -7.49 -1.51
CA ASP A 201 1.28 -7.04 -0.13
C ASP A 201 2.61 -6.46 0.37
N SER A 202 3.74 -6.81 -0.26
CA SER A 202 5.05 -6.20 -0.02
C SER A 202 5.34 -4.94 -0.87
N SER A 203 4.46 -4.61 -1.82
CA SER A 203 4.62 -3.44 -2.69
C SER A 203 3.28 -2.72 -2.89
N ARG A 204 3.30 -1.41 -3.02
CA ARG A 204 2.12 -0.57 -3.28
C ARG A 204 2.34 0.30 -4.50
N VAL A 205 1.24 0.80 -5.06
CA VAL A 205 1.26 1.76 -6.17
C VAL A 205 0.87 3.11 -5.62
N PHE A 206 1.66 4.12 -5.98
CA PHE A 206 1.31 5.51 -5.86
C PHE A 206 1.28 6.11 -7.26
N ILE A 207 0.19 6.78 -7.64
CA ILE A 207 0.11 7.52 -8.91
C ILE A 207 0.25 8.99 -8.56
N GLU A 208 1.35 9.60 -8.99
CA GLU A 208 1.57 11.04 -8.86
C GLU A 208 0.63 11.83 -9.81
N ASP A 209 0.42 13.12 -9.52
CA ASP A 209 -0.44 14.04 -10.30
C ASP A 209 -0.09 14.12 -11.79
N ASN A 210 1.15 13.78 -12.15
CA ASN A 210 1.68 13.75 -13.53
C ASN A 210 1.44 12.40 -14.26
N ASN A 211 0.58 11.52 -13.72
CA ASN A 211 0.37 10.14 -14.17
C ASN A 211 1.62 9.23 -14.09
N LYS A 212 2.64 9.62 -13.33
CA LYS A 212 3.79 8.77 -13.06
C LYS A 212 3.40 7.75 -11.99
N THR A 213 3.43 6.49 -12.38
CA THR A 213 3.27 5.37 -11.47
C THR A 213 4.59 5.14 -10.73
N ILE A 214 4.56 5.25 -9.41
CA ILE A 214 5.64 4.89 -8.51
C ILE A 214 5.23 3.63 -7.75
N CYS A 215 6.12 2.65 -7.70
CA CYS A 215 5.97 1.55 -6.77
C CYS A 215 6.88 1.75 -5.59
N PHE A 216 6.34 1.43 -4.42
CA PHE A 216 7.05 1.59 -3.16
C PHE A 216 6.83 0.37 -2.29
N GLY A 217 7.76 0.11 -1.38
CA GLY A 217 7.68 -1.00 -0.44
C GLY A 217 6.48 -0.89 0.49
N ALA A 218 6.02 -2.00 1.06
CA ALA A 218 5.04 -1.97 2.14
C ALA A 218 5.68 -2.24 3.51
N PHE A 219 6.96 -2.61 3.52
CA PHE A 219 7.80 -2.79 4.70
C PHE A 219 8.80 -1.63 4.75
N GLN A 220 8.51 -0.61 5.53
CA GLN A 220 9.27 0.63 5.53
C GLN A 220 10.24 0.74 6.70
N PRO A 221 11.31 1.53 6.58
CA PRO A 221 12.08 1.93 7.74
C PRO A 221 11.18 2.58 8.80
N LYS A 222 11.42 2.22 10.07
CA LYS A 222 10.63 2.69 11.20
C LYS A 222 10.66 4.22 11.31
N ILE A 223 9.48 4.85 11.22
CA ILE A 223 9.33 6.30 11.37
C ILE A 223 9.44 6.73 12.85
N PRO A 224 9.73 8.02 13.14
CA PRO A 224 9.82 8.52 14.52
C PRO A 224 8.61 8.21 15.41
N GLY A 225 7.39 8.29 14.86
CA GLY A 225 6.15 8.00 15.59
C GLY A 225 5.89 6.52 15.85
N ALA A 226 6.67 5.62 15.25
CA ALA A 226 6.62 4.18 15.46
C ALA A 226 7.80 3.67 16.31
N ASN A 227 8.60 4.57 16.87
CA ASN A 227 9.71 4.22 17.76
C ASN A 227 9.20 4.02 19.19
N ASP A 228 9.46 2.83 19.74
CA ASP A 228 9.12 2.47 21.10
C ASP A 228 10.22 1.56 21.68
N PRO A 229 10.55 1.67 22.99
CA PRO A 229 11.56 0.84 23.63
C PRO A 229 11.12 -0.61 23.89
N THR A 230 9.88 -1.00 23.56
CA THR A 230 9.32 -2.32 23.84
C THR A 230 9.23 -3.24 22.63
N TYR A 231 9.43 -2.72 21.40
CA TYR A 231 9.47 -3.52 20.18
C TYR A 231 10.45 -2.96 19.12
N ASP A 232 11.01 -3.87 18.34
CA ASP A 232 11.94 -3.55 17.26
C ASP A 232 11.19 -3.09 16.00
N MET A 233 10.03 -3.69 15.75
CA MET A 233 9.29 -3.58 14.50
C MET A 233 7.78 -3.69 14.69
N ILE A 234 7.03 -3.33 13.64
CA ILE A 234 5.58 -3.46 13.56
C ILE A 234 5.23 -4.30 12.34
N LEU A 235 4.62 -5.46 12.57
CA LEU A 235 3.96 -6.26 11.55
C LEU A 235 2.53 -5.78 11.39
N GLY A 236 2.36 -4.85 10.44
CA GLY A 236 1.09 -4.26 10.08
C GLY A 236 0.33 -5.00 8.99
N GLU A 237 -0.62 -4.32 8.36
CA GLU A 237 -1.47 -4.81 7.26
C GLU A 237 -0.66 -5.50 6.15
N ALA A 238 0.49 -4.93 5.76
CA ALA A 238 1.38 -5.51 4.75
C ALA A 238 1.77 -6.98 5.00
N PHE A 239 1.89 -7.38 6.26
CA PHE A 239 2.05 -8.78 6.65
C PHE A 239 0.69 -9.44 6.91
N LEU A 240 -0.19 -8.77 7.67
CA LEU A 240 -1.43 -9.35 8.19
C LEU A 240 -2.47 -9.69 7.11
N THR A 241 -2.38 -9.16 5.89
CA THR A 241 -3.20 -9.64 4.75
C THR A 241 -2.79 -11.03 4.25
N ASN A 242 -1.64 -11.55 4.69
CA ASN A 242 -1.09 -12.85 4.30
C ASN A 242 -1.26 -13.92 5.38
N ALA A 243 -1.92 -13.58 6.49
CA ALA A 243 -2.14 -14.50 7.59
C ALA A 243 -3.55 -14.34 8.15
N TYR A 244 -4.20 -15.46 8.44
CA TYR A 244 -5.35 -15.49 9.32
C TYR A 244 -4.85 -15.69 10.75
N VAL A 245 -5.22 -14.78 11.65
CA VAL A 245 -4.62 -14.69 12.98
C VAL A 245 -5.66 -14.97 14.03
N LEU A 246 -5.31 -15.83 14.99
CA LEU A 246 -6.03 -16.03 16.23
C LEU A 246 -5.21 -15.43 17.36
N VAL A 247 -5.86 -14.63 18.21
CA VAL A 247 -5.24 -14.02 19.39
C VAL A 247 -6.00 -14.47 20.63
N HIS A 248 -5.35 -15.27 21.46
CA HIS A 248 -5.88 -15.77 22.72
C HIS A 248 -5.44 -14.87 23.87
N TYR A 249 -6.40 -14.29 24.59
CA TYR A 249 -6.15 -13.34 25.66
C TYR A 249 -5.53 -13.99 26.91
N GLY A 250 -5.92 -15.23 27.22
CA GLY A 250 -5.44 -15.92 28.43
C GLY A 250 -5.63 -15.07 29.70
N ASN A 251 -4.58 -14.98 30.51
CA ASN A 251 -4.56 -14.20 31.75
C ASN A 251 -4.49 -12.67 31.57
N LEU A 252 -4.50 -12.14 30.33
CA LEU A 252 -4.57 -10.70 30.10
C LEU A 252 -5.99 -10.14 30.33
N VAL A 253 -7.00 -11.01 30.30
CA VAL A 253 -8.34 -10.65 30.78
C VAL A 253 -8.22 -10.26 32.25
N ASP A 254 -8.69 -9.07 32.63
CA ASP A 254 -8.64 -8.50 33.99
C ASP A 254 -7.26 -8.04 34.50
N SER A 255 -6.25 -7.91 33.62
CA SER A 255 -4.91 -7.39 33.99
C SER A 255 -4.91 -5.95 34.53
N GLY A 256 -6.03 -5.24 34.43
CA GLY A 256 -6.23 -3.88 34.96
C GLY A 256 -6.53 -3.78 36.46
N ASN A 257 -6.87 -4.87 37.15
CA ASN A 257 -7.31 -4.85 38.55
C ASN A 257 -6.16 -5.05 39.58
N SER A 258 -4.92 -5.22 39.12
CA SER A 258 -3.76 -5.52 39.97
C SER A 258 -3.16 -4.26 40.59
N SER A 259 -3.77 -3.76 41.67
CA SER A 259 -3.07 -2.96 42.66
C SER A 259 -2.23 -3.86 43.58
N SER A 260 -1.18 -4.52 43.06
CA SER A 260 -0.24 -5.26 43.90
C SER A 260 1.04 -4.46 44.13
N THR A 261 1.06 -3.74 45.24
CA THR A 261 2.29 -3.28 45.88
C THR A 261 3.04 -4.50 46.42
N THR A 262 4.05 -5.00 45.72
CA THR A 262 5.05 -5.88 46.35
C THR A 262 6.39 -5.81 45.63
N ASN A 263 7.40 -5.42 46.41
CA ASN A 263 8.80 -5.36 46.01
C ASN A 263 9.35 -6.76 45.72
N GLY A 264 10.01 -6.91 44.56
CA GLY A 264 11.21 -7.73 44.40
C GLY A 264 11.03 -9.25 44.31
N SER A 265 11.58 -9.78 43.20
CA SER A 265 11.97 -11.18 42.93
C SER A 265 10.92 -12.14 42.34
N SER A 266 11.25 -12.56 41.11
CA SER A 266 11.16 -13.93 40.58
C SER A 266 9.91 -14.75 40.87
N SER A 267 9.15 -15.01 39.79
CA SER A 267 8.29 -16.19 39.58
C SER A 267 7.58 -16.73 40.81
N THR A 268 6.42 -16.19 41.13
CA THR A 268 5.31 -17.00 41.68
C THR A 268 4.02 -16.28 41.30
N SER A 269 3.26 -16.88 40.40
CA SER A 269 1.87 -16.55 40.13
C SER A 269 1.12 -16.53 41.47
N THR A 270 0.94 -15.34 42.04
CA THR A 270 0.02 -15.14 43.16
C THR A 270 -1.23 -14.54 42.56
N SER A 271 -2.10 -15.45 42.18
CA SER A 271 -3.47 -15.23 41.74
C SER A 271 -4.20 -14.34 42.73
N ASN A 272 -4.59 -13.15 42.28
CA ASN A 272 -5.74 -12.45 42.81
C ASN A 272 -6.46 -11.65 41.71
N SER A 273 -6.46 -12.20 40.50
CA SER A 273 -7.34 -11.79 39.42
C SER A 273 -8.42 -12.87 39.30
N ASN A 274 -9.69 -12.49 39.35
CA ASN A 274 -10.83 -13.37 39.05
C ASN A 274 -10.87 -13.79 37.55
N SER A 275 -9.72 -13.80 36.87
CA SER A 275 -9.59 -14.41 35.56
C SER A 275 -9.59 -15.92 35.77
N ASN A 276 -10.69 -16.59 35.43
CA ASN A 276 -10.81 -18.05 35.49
C ASN A 276 -9.81 -18.80 34.57
N SER A 277 -8.91 -18.08 33.88
CA SER A 277 -7.89 -18.63 32.99
C SER A 277 -6.49 -18.39 33.55
N THR A 278 -5.77 -19.47 33.85
CA THR A 278 -4.34 -19.47 34.17
C THR A 278 -3.46 -19.53 32.92
N ASP A 279 -4.08 -19.56 31.73
CA ASP A 279 -3.37 -19.79 30.47
C ASP A 279 -2.62 -18.53 30.05
N LEU A 280 -1.38 -18.70 29.60
CA LEU A 280 -0.61 -17.60 29.03
C LEU A 280 -1.26 -17.13 27.71
N PRO A 281 -1.25 -15.81 27.43
CA PRO A 281 -1.68 -15.26 26.14
C PRO A 281 -0.79 -15.75 25.01
N TYR A 282 -1.40 -16.01 23.85
CA TYR A 282 -0.67 -16.45 22.66
C TYR A 282 -1.37 -16.04 21.37
N MET A 283 -0.64 -16.14 20.27
CA MET A 283 -1.17 -16.02 18.91
C MET A 283 -0.92 -17.29 18.11
N GLN A 284 -1.78 -17.53 17.12
CA GLN A 284 -1.61 -18.56 16.12
C GLN A 284 -1.82 -17.93 14.74
N PHE A 285 -0.97 -18.27 13.79
CA PHE A 285 -0.97 -17.70 12.45
C PHE A 285 -1.12 -18.82 11.42
N LEU A 286 -2.12 -18.69 10.56
CA LEU A 286 -2.31 -19.55 9.40
C LEU A 286 -1.95 -18.76 8.14
N SER A 287 -0.96 -19.22 7.38
CA SER A 287 -0.58 -18.56 6.12
C SER A 287 -1.71 -18.62 5.09
N LEU A 288 -1.98 -17.49 4.44
CA LEU A 288 -2.96 -17.34 3.36
C LEU A 288 -2.30 -17.22 1.98
N THR A 289 -0.97 -17.08 1.94
CA THR A 289 -0.23 -16.89 0.70
C THR A 289 0.37 -18.20 0.22
N ASP A 290 -0.04 -18.62 -0.97
CA ASP A 290 0.64 -19.69 -1.70
C ASP A 290 1.86 -19.12 -2.44
N ALA A 291 3.06 -19.39 -1.92
CA ALA A 291 4.32 -18.96 -2.52
C ALA A 291 4.50 -19.45 -3.97
N LYS A 292 3.83 -20.54 -4.37
CA LYS A 292 3.94 -21.08 -5.74
C LYS A 292 3.18 -20.26 -6.77
N THR A 293 2.07 -19.65 -6.39
CA THR A 293 1.21 -18.88 -7.31
C THR A 293 1.40 -17.36 -7.17
N ALA A 294 1.87 -16.89 -6.01
CA ALA A 294 1.97 -15.47 -5.67
C ALA A 294 2.72 -14.62 -6.72
N HIS A 295 3.81 -15.14 -7.29
CA HIS A 295 4.55 -14.41 -8.32
C HIS A 295 3.75 -14.26 -9.64
N ALA A 296 3.06 -15.32 -10.06
CA ALA A 296 2.24 -15.28 -11.29
C ALA A 296 1.07 -14.31 -11.12
N GLU A 297 0.41 -14.34 -9.96
CA GLU A 297 -0.67 -13.41 -9.59
C GLU A 297 -0.20 -11.96 -9.57
N PHE A 298 0.98 -11.70 -8.99
CA PHE A 298 1.61 -10.38 -9.02
C PHE A 298 1.83 -9.90 -10.46
N VAL A 299 2.43 -10.72 -11.32
CA VAL A 299 2.69 -10.36 -12.72
C VAL A 299 1.38 -10.04 -13.45
N GLU A 300 0.31 -10.80 -13.21
CA GLU A 300 -1.00 -10.53 -13.80
C GLU A 300 -1.58 -9.19 -13.31
N ALA A 301 -1.56 -8.94 -12.00
CA ALA A 301 -2.07 -7.70 -11.43
C ALA A 301 -1.29 -6.48 -11.93
N ARG A 302 0.04 -6.56 -12.02
CA ARG A 302 0.89 -5.47 -12.51
C ARG A 302 0.69 -5.17 -14.00
N LYS A 303 0.36 -6.17 -14.82
CA LYS A 303 -0.04 -5.93 -16.23
C LYS A 303 -1.29 -5.07 -16.35
N LYS A 304 -2.23 -5.17 -15.39
CA LYS A 304 -3.49 -4.38 -15.38
C LYS A 304 -3.25 -2.92 -14.95
N LEU A 305 -2.18 -2.65 -14.19
CA LEU A 305 -1.82 -1.32 -13.69
C LEU A 305 -1.05 -0.45 -14.70
N ALA A 306 -0.56 -1.02 -15.80
CA ALA A 306 0.17 -0.25 -16.80
C ALA A 306 -0.72 0.88 -17.37
N PRO A 307 -0.33 2.17 -17.25
CA PRO A 307 -0.94 3.24 -18.02
C PRO A 307 -0.69 2.93 -19.50
N GLY A 308 -1.69 2.38 -20.18
CA GLY A 308 -1.40 1.56 -21.34
C GLY A 308 -2.59 1.20 -22.21
N VAL A 309 -3.63 2.04 -22.29
CA VAL A 309 -4.24 2.21 -23.61
C VAL A 309 -3.15 2.85 -24.46
N LYS A 310 -2.35 2.04 -25.15
CA LYS A 310 -1.61 2.51 -26.33
C LYS A 310 -2.66 3.26 -27.15
N GLY A 311 -2.52 4.58 -27.28
CA GLY A 311 -3.45 5.38 -28.06
C GLY A 311 -3.67 4.69 -29.39
N PHE A 312 -4.89 4.77 -29.94
CA PHE A 312 -5.29 4.07 -31.18
C PHE A 312 -4.17 4.04 -32.23
N TYR A 313 -3.45 5.15 -32.36
CA TYR A 313 -2.27 5.34 -33.20
C TYR A 313 -1.11 4.35 -32.95
N GLU A 314 -0.67 4.12 -31.71
CA GLU A 314 0.43 3.19 -31.40
C GLU A 314 0.05 1.71 -31.56
N ARG A 315 -1.23 1.38 -31.32
CA ARG A 315 -1.76 0.03 -31.53
C ARG A 315 -1.98 -0.29 -33.02
N HIS A 316 -2.27 0.73 -33.82
CA HIS A 316 -2.56 0.59 -35.25
C HIS A 316 -1.48 1.16 -36.17
N LYS A 317 -0.32 1.62 -35.65
CA LYS A 317 0.72 2.25 -36.50
C LYS A 317 1.17 1.35 -37.64
N VAL A 318 1.38 0.06 -37.36
CA VAL A 318 1.78 -0.94 -38.37
C VAL A 318 0.66 -1.17 -39.40
N PRO A 319 -0.58 -1.51 -39.02
CA PRO A 319 -1.65 -1.69 -40.00
C PRO A 319 -2.05 -0.39 -40.73
N ILE A 320 -1.95 0.79 -40.11
CA ILE A 320 -2.19 2.09 -40.76
C ILE A 320 -1.10 2.41 -41.78
N LEU A 321 0.19 2.17 -41.46
CA LEU A 321 1.29 2.36 -42.43
C LEU A 321 1.17 1.42 -43.63
N VAL A 322 0.77 0.16 -43.37
CA VAL A 322 0.56 -0.83 -44.43
C VAL A 322 -0.66 -0.42 -45.28
N GLY A 323 -1.76 -0.03 -44.66
CA GLY A 323 -2.97 0.41 -45.35
C GLY A 323 -2.76 1.68 -46.20
N SER A 324 -2.04 2.68 -45.68
CA SER A 324 -1.72 3.91 -46.41
C SER A 324 -0.78 3.67 -47.58
N SER A 325 0.18 2.75 -47.44
CA SER A 325 1.09 2.35 -48.52
C SER A 325 0.35 1.65 -49.67
N ILE A 326 -0.60 0.77 -49.35
CA ILE A 326 -1.44 0.09 -50.36
C ILE A 326 -2.33 1.09 -51.09
N ALA A 327 -3.01 1.99 -50.36
CA ALA A 327 -3.86 3.02 -50.95
C ALA A 327 -3.07 3.97 -51.86
N GLY A 328 -1.88 4.41 -51.42
CA GLY A 328 -0.97 5.22 -52.24
C GLY A 328 -0.52 4.51 -53.52
N GLY A 329 -0.17 3.22 -53.43
CA GLY A 329 0.19 2.40 -54.60
C GLY A 329 -0.93 2.29 -55.63
N VAL A 330 -2.18 2.07 -55.17
CA VAL A 330 -3.35 1.99 -56.06
C VAL A 330 -3.62 3.31 -56.76
N ILE A 331 -3.50 4.45 -56.06
CA ILE A 331 -3.69 5.78 -56.66
C ILE A 331 -2.65 6.04 -57.75
N VAL A 332 -1.37 5.74 -57.49
CA VAL A 332 -0.29 5.93 -58.47
C VAL A 332 -0.51 5.03 -59.70
N LEU A 333 -0.88 3.77 -59.52
CA LEU A 333 -1.23 2.86 -60.62
C LEU A 333 -2.42 3.39 -61.43
N SER A 334 -3.45 3.90 -60.78
CA SER A 334 -4.65 4.46 -61.43
C SER A 334 -4.30 5.69 -62.29
N ILE A 335 -3.39 6.54 -61.81
CA ILE A 335 -2.89 7.71 -62.55
C ILE A 335 -2.07 7.24 -63.75
N ILE A 336 -1.17 6.27 -63.59
CA ILE A 336 -0.36 5.72 -64.69
C ILE A 336 -1.26 5.12 -65.77
N VAL A 337 -2.24 4.30 -65.38
CA VAL A 337 -3.22 3.71 -66.30
C VAL A 337 -4.02 4.79 -67.02
N SER A 338 -4.49 5.82 -66.31
CA SER A 338 -5.21 6.95 -66.93
C SER A 338 -4.33 7.73 -67.93
N LEU A 339 -3.05 7.93 -67.63
CA LEU A 339 -2.10 8.60 -68.53
C LEU A 339 -1.79 7.75 -69.76
N VAL A 340 -1.64 6.43 -69.60
CA VAL A 340 -1.44 5.49 -70.72
C VAL A 340 -2.70 5.43 -71.60
N MET A 341 -3.90 5.37 -71.02
CA MET A 341 -5.16 5.38 -71.77
C MET A 341 -5.42 6.73 -72.47
N ARG A 342 -5.05 7.86 -71.86
CA ARG A 342 -5.11 9.17 -72.53
C ARG A 342 -4.15 9.24 -73.72
N ARG A 343 -2.93 8.70 -73.59
CA ARG A 343 -1.97 8.62 -74.70
C ARG A 343 -2.43 7.67 -75.82
N SER A 344 -3.09 6.56 -75.50
CA SER A 344 -3.63 5.66 -76.53
C SER A 344 -4.82 6.27 -77.26
N ARG A 345 -5.71 6.99 -76.55
CA ARG A 345 -6.82 7.74 -77.17
C ARG A 345 -6.36 8.89 -78.06
N GLN A 346 -5.28 9.59 -77.69
CA GLN A 346 -4.68 10.61 -78.57
C GLN A 346 -4.00 10.00 -79.82
N ARG A 347 -3.58 8.74 -79.79
CA ARG A 347 -3.10 8.03 -80.98
C ARG A 347 -4.23 7.49 -81.88
N ALA A 348 -5.44 7.31 -81.35
CA ALA A 348 -6.60 6.82 -82.09
C ALA A 348 -7.35 7.91 -82.89
N TYR A 349 -7.05 9.19 -82.66
CA TYR A 349 -7.52 10.29 -83.51
C TYR A 349 -6.33 10.99 -84.18
N ARG A 350 -5.71 10.32 -85.15
CA ARG A 350 -5.00 10.99 -86.24
C ARG A 350 -5.79 10.77 -87.53
N HIS A 351 -6.71 11.69 -87.81
CA HIS A 351 -7.21 11.85 -89.17
C HIS A 351 -6.07 12.45 -90.00
N LEU A 352 -5.64 11.72 -91.03
CA LEU A 352 -4.83 12.29 -92.11
C LEU A 352 -5.71 13.30 -92.85
N SER A 353 -5.52 14.60 -92.60
CA SER A 353 -5.62 15.70 -93.59
C SER A 353 -5.52 17.07 -92.90
N ALA A 354 -4.64 17.91 -93.45
CA ALA A 354 -4.65 19.39 -93.43
C ALA A 354 -3.90 20.13 -92.28
N PRO A 355 -3.56 21.43 -92.45
CA PRO A 355 -2.19 21.89 -92.73
C PRO A 355 -1.65 22.86 -91.65
N ALA A 356 -0.41 23.31 -91.82
CA ALA A 356 0.28 24.26 -90.94
C ALA A 356 -0.39 25.66 -90.91
N PRO A 357 -0.41 26.34 -89.75
CA PRO A 357 -0.61 27.78 -89.70
C PRO A 357 0.64 28.54 -89.28
N THR A 358 0.92 29.56 -90.08
CA THR A 358 1.72 30.76 -89.86
C THR A 358 1.32 31.51 -88.59
N GLY A 359 2.30 32.19 -87.98
CA GLY A 359 2.07 33.03 -86.80
C GLY A 359 1.38 34.35 -87.11
N ASP A 360 0.87 35.01 -86.06
CA ASP A 360 1.12 36.43 -85.88
C ASP A 360 0.92 36.93 -84.45
N THR A 361 1.62 38.03 -84.23
CA THR A 361 1.90 38.93 -83.12
C THR A 361 0.68 39.65 -82.51
N GLN A 362 0.65 39.87 -81.18
CA GLN A 362 0.48 41.18 -80.48
C GLN A 362 0.11 40.99 -78.98
N MET A 363 1.01 41.41 -78.07
CA MET A 363 0.93 42.62 -77.22
C MET A 363 -0.25 42.68 -76.22
N GLN A 364 0.02 42.64 -74.91
CA GLN A 364 0.02 43.83 -74.03
C GLN A 364 0.44 43.47 -72.56
N MET A 365 1.36 44.25 -71.99
CA MET A 365 1.87 44.24 -70.60
C MET A 365 1.03 45.20 -69.68
N PRO A 366 1.49 45.65 -68.49
CA PRO A 366 1.60 44.96 -67.19
C PRO A 366 1.00 45.80 -66.02
N MET A 367 0.85 45.25 -64.81
CA MET A 367 0.86 45.97 -63.51
C MET A 367 0.55 44.96 -62.39
N GLN A 368 1.03 45.04 -61.15
CA GLN A 368 2.18 45.73 -60.57
C GLN A 368 2.45 45.01 -59.25
N MET A 369 3.72 45.04 -58.87
CA MET A 369 4.32 44.70 -57.59
C MET A 369 3.64 45.45 -56.43
N GLN A 370 3.42 44.80 -55.28
CA GLN A 370 3.68 45.45 -53.99
C GLN A 370 3.98 44.42 -52.90
N MET A 371 5.28 44.30 -52.61
CA MET A 371 5.80 44.03 -51.26
C MET A 371 5.31 45.13 -50.33
N GLN A 372 4.91 44.77 -49.11
CA GLN A 372 5.40 45.52 -47.96
C GLN A 372 5.48 44.65 -46.71
N GLU A 373 6.73 44.49 -46.29
CA GLU A 373 7.23 44.08 -45.01
C GLU A 373 6.97 45.20 -43.97
N GLN A 374 6.68 44.85 -42.71
CA GLN A 374 7.41 45.34 -41.51
C GLN A 374 6.58 45.33 -40.21
N HIS A 375 7.20 44.66 -39.23
CA HIS A 375 7.44 45.04 -37.83
C HIS A 375 6.32 45.37 -36.82
N ALA A 376 6.35 44.54 -35.76
CA ALA A 376 6.54 44.87 -34.35
C ALA A 376 5.61 45.88 -33.66
N GLY A 377 4.94 45.42 -32.60
CA GLY A 377 4.24 46.29 -31.65
C GLY A 377 3.76 45.53 -30.42
N THR A 378 4.30 45.94 -29.28
CA THR A 378 4.31 45.36 -27.94
C THR A 378 3.03 45.67 -27.11
N ALA A 379 2.91 45.00 -25.95
CA ALA A 379 2.05 45.29 -24.78
C ALA A 379 0.59 44.79 -24.87
N GLY A 380 -0.05 44.26 -23.84
CA GLY A 380 0.23 44.11 -22.40
C GLY A 380 -1.11 44.02 -21.65
N PHE A 381 -1.13 43.34 -20.49
CA PHE A 381 -2.22 43.26 -19.49
C PHE A 381 -3.50 42.50 -19.91
N ASN A 382 -4.19 41.70 -19.09
CA ASN A 382 -4.38 41.72 -17.64
C ASN A 382 -4.58 40.29 -17.09
N ASN A 383 -3.95 40.00 -15.95
CA ASN A 383 -4.22 38.84 -15.10
C ASN A 383 -4.78 39.38 -13.78
N THR A 384 -6.03 39.03 -13.45
CA THR A 384 -6.66 39.32 -12.15
C THR A 384 -7.20 38.02 -11.59
N GLY A 385 -6.47 37.42 -10.65
CA GLY A 385 -6.88 36.28 -9.85
C GLY A 385 -6.70 36.63 -8.37
N ALA A 386 -7.82 36.69 -7.67
CA ALA A 386 -7.98 37.25 -6.33
C ALA A 386 -7.26 36.45 -5.22
N ARG A 387 -6.74 37.22 -4.25
CA ARG A 387 -6.25 36.77 -2.95
C ARG A 387 -7.43 36.43 -2.04
N TYR A 388 -7.34 35.33 -1.29
CA TYR A 388 -8.03 35.15 -0.02
C TYR A 388 -7.03 34.86 1.09
N ALA A 389 -7.35 35.40 2.26
CA ALA A 389 -6.46 35.77 3.33
C ALA A 389 -6.10 34.62 4.30
N HIS A 390 -4.85 34.67 4.77
CA HIS A 390 -4.35 34.00 5.96
C HIS A 390 -4.83 34.71 7.23
N HIS A 391 -5.25 33.94 8.24
CA HIS A 391 -5.28 34.37 9.65
C HIS A 391 -4.22 33.58 10.44
N PRO A 392 -3.56 34.18 11.44
CA PRO A 392 -2.44 33.57 12.16
C PRO A 392 -2.87 32.84 13.44
N SER A 393 -2.18 31.74 13.73
CA SER A 393 -2.23 31.00 14.99
C SER A 393 -1.36 31.68 16.05
N SER A 394 -1.95 31.94 17.22
CA SER A 394 -1.30 32.46 18.42
C SER A 394 -0.54 31.37 19.17
N SER A 395 0.66 31.73 19.62
CA SER A 395 1.52 31.01 20.55
C SER A 395 1.01 31.16 21.99
N LEU A 396 0.93 30.06 22.73
CA LEU A 396 0.77 30.06 24.19
C LEU A 396 1.89 29.24 24.82
N SER A 397 2.80 29.96 25.49
CA SER A 397 3.80 29.43 26.43
C SER A 397 3.13 29.17 27.78
N SER A 398 3.29 27.97 28.34
CA SER A 398 2.96 27.71 29.74
C SER A 398 4.23 27.56 30.58
N ALA A 399 4.29 28.38 31.61
CA ALA A 399 5.34 28.43 32.60
C ALA A 399 5.13 27.36 33.69
N SER A 400 6.25 26.88 34.23
CA SER A 400 6.38 26.08 35.44
C SER A 400 5.94 26.86 36.70
N PRO A 401 5.60 26.15 37.78
CA PRO A 401 6.05 26.59 39.10
C PRO A 401 6.75 25.49 39.92
N ARG A 402 7.78 25.91 40.65
CA ARG A 402 8.41 25.24 41.79
C ARG A 402 7.70 25.64 43.10
N GLY A 403 7.76 24.74 44.09
CA GLY A 403 7.49 24.98 45.53
C GLY A 403 6.05 24.60 45.92
N SER A 404 5.79 23.71 46.86
CA SER A 404 6.47 23.39 48.13
C SER A 404 6.25 21.93 48.50
#